data_AF-A0A6M0AFG9-F1
#
_entry.id   AF-A0A6M0AFG9-F1
#
_cell.length_a   1.000
_cell.length_b   1.000
_cell.length_c   1.000
_cell.angle_alpha   90.00
_cell.angle_beta   90.00
_cell.angle_gamma   90.00
#
_symmetry.space_group_name_H-M   'P 1'
#
loop_
_entity.id
_entity.type
_entity.pdbx_description
1 polymer ?
#
loop_
_entity_poly.entity_id
_entity_poly.type
_entity_poly.pdbx_seq_one_letter_code
_entity_poly.pdbx_strand_id
1 'polypeptide(L)'
;GPEIRTQIWQRIFPAQTPTQNLNYQKLGQLNVAGGNIRNIALNAAFFAAAADEAVNMEHIYEATKREYQKLKKMLTNEEIEGWF
;
A
#
# COMPACT_ATOMS: atom_id res chain seq x y z
N GLY A 1 -8.45 2.46 -13.84
CA GLY A 1 -8.19 1.01 -13.76
C GLY A 1 -6.99 0.73 -12.87
N PRO A 2 -6.64 -0.55 -12.69
CA PRO A 2 -5.44 -0.96 -11.97
C PRO A 2 -4.15 -0.29 -12.45
N GLU A 3 -4.00 -0.01 -13.75
CA GLU A 3 -2.78 0.60 -14.30
C GLU A 3 -2.53 2.01 -13.74
N ILE A 4 -3.60 2.81 -13.58
CA ILE A 4 -3.50 4.15 -13.02
C ILE A 4 -3.08 4.09 -11.54
N ARG A 5 -3.61 3.11 -10.78
CA ARG A 5 -3.24 2.94 -9.37
C ARG A 5 -1.80 2.47 -9.22
N THR A 6 -1.33 1.57 -10.09
CA THR A 6 0.10 1.20 -10.18
C THR A 6 0.98 2.43 -10.37
N GLN A 7 0.62 3.34 -11.28
CA GLN A 7 1.38 4.57 -11.50
C GLN A 7 1.38 5.52 -10.30
N ILE A 8 0.28 5.56 -9.54
CA ILE A 8 0.22 6.32 -8.28
C ILE A 8 1.23 5.71 -7.30
N TRP A 9 1.20 4.39 -7.10
CA TRP A 9 2.09 3.68 -6.19
C TRP A 9 3.57 3.86 -6.54
N GLN A 10 3.93 3.85 -7.82
CA GLN A 10 5.31 4.05 -8.28
C GLN A 10 5.91 5.43 -7.93
N ARG A 11 5.07 6.42 -7.62
CA ARG A 11 5.49 7.82 -7.38
C ARG A 11 5.19 8.30 -5.97
N ILE A 12 4.60 7.45 -5.13
CA ILE A 12 4.00 7.92 -3.89
C ILE A 12 5.01 8.15 -2.77
N PHE A 13 6.07 7.35 -2.76
CA PHE A 13 7.15 7.47 -1.80
C PHE A 13 8.19 8.49 -2.30
N PRO A 14 8.54 9.50 -1.50
CA PRO A 14 9.69 10.36 -1.77
C PRO A 14 10.98 9.56 -1.90
N ALA A 15 11.97 10.09 -2.63
CA ALA A 15 13.25 9.41 -2.86
C ALA A 15 14.01 9.05 -1.58
N GLN A 16 13.79 9.80 -0.50
CA GLN A 16 14.40 9.54 0.81
C GLN A 16 13.69 8.46 1.64
N THR A 17 12.52 7.97 1.22
CA THR A 17 11.80 6.92 1.95
C THR A 17 12.40 5.56 1.58
N PRO A 18 12.99 4.82 2.53
CA PRO A 18 13.50 3.48 2.25
C PRO A 18 12.35 2.55 1.89
N THR A 19 12.47 1.85 0.76
CA THR A 19 11.48 0.86 0.30
C THR A 19 12.19 -0.44 -0.03
N GLN A 20 11.55 -1.57 0.23
CA GLN A 20 12.08 -2.90 -0.03
C GLN A 20 11.01 -3.79 -0.66
N ASN A 21 11.34 -4.42 -1.80
CA ASN A 21 10.55 -5.47 -2.44
C ASN A 21 9.07 -5.12 -2.70
N LEU A 22 8.75 -3.84 -2.98
CA LEU A 22 7.39 -3.43 -3.30
C LEU A 22 6.96 -3.92 -4.69
N ASN A 23 5.83 -4.60 -4.75
CA ASN A 23 5.23 -5.03 -6.01
C ASN A 23 4.11 -4.07 -6.44
N TYR A 24 4.47 -3.03 -7.19
CA TYR A 24 3.52 -2.00 -7.61
C TYR A 24 2.34 -2.51 -8.44
N GLN A 25 2.53 -3.59 -9.23
CA GLN A 25 1.46 -4.19 -10.02
C GLN A 25 0.39 -4.82 -9.13
N LYS A 26 0.80 -5.47 -8.03
CA LYS A 26 -0.11 -6.01 -7.01
C LYS A 26 -0.79 -4.90 -6.23
N LEU A 27 -0.04 -3.88 -5.83
CA LEU A 27 -0.60 -2.71 -5.14
C LEU A 27 -1.65 -1.96 -5.99
N GLY A 28 -1.48 -1.96 -7.32
CA GLY A 28 -2.47 -1.43 -8.26
C GLY A 28 -3.81 -2.19 -8.28
N GLN A 29 -3.87 -3.43 -7.78
CA GLN A 29 -5.10 -4.21 -7.74
C GLN A 29 -6.07 -3.74 -6.65
N LEU A 30 -5.56 -3.10 -5.58
CA LEU A 30 -6.39 -2.55 -4.51
C LEU A 30 -7.49 -1.63 -5.07
N ASN A 31 -8.74 -1.98 -4.83
CA ASN A 31 -9.89 -1.26 -5.36
C ASN A 31 -10.25 -0.05 -4.49
N VAL A 32 -9.36 0.93 -4.44
CA VAL A 32 -9.51 2.18 -3.70
C VAL A 32 -9.21 3.40 -4.59
N ALA A 33 -9.70 4.57 -4.17
CA ALA A 33 -9.39 5.84 -4.84
C ALA A 33 -7.94 6.27 -4.57
N GLY A 34 -7.39 7.15 -5.42
CA GLY A 34 -6.02 7.63 -5.29
C GLY A 34 -5.71 8.32 -3.95
N GLY A 35 -6.70 9.02 -3.37
CA GLY A 35 -6.56 9.61 -2.03
C GLY A 35 -6.33 8.56 -0.94
N ASN A 36 -7.00 7.41 -1.03
CA ASN A 36 -6.80 6.31 -0.09
C ASN A 36 -5.44 5.63 -0.31
N ILE A 37 -4.96 5.50 -1.55
CA ILE A 37 -3.60 5.00 -1.81
C ILE A 37 -2.56 5.85 -1.07
N ARG A 38 -2.73 7.19 -1.08
CA ARG A 38 -1.86 8.10 -0.34
C ARG A 38 -1.94 7.91 1.17
N ASN A 39 -3.13 7.71 1.70
CA ASN A 39 -3.31 7.39 3.12
C ASN A 39 -2.66 6.06 3.50
N ILE A 40 -2.80 5.02 2.66
CA ILE A 40 -2.18 3.71 2.89
C ILE A 40 -0.66 3.85 2.87
N ALA A 41 -0.08 4.48 1.84
CA ALA A 41 1.36 4.70 1.74
C ALA A 41 1.93 5.46 2.95
N LEU A 42 1.25 6.52 3.39
CA LEU A 42 1.66 7.30 4.56
C LEU A 42 1.63 6.46 5.85
N ASN A 43 0.57 5.69 6.08
CA ASN A 43 0.48 4.83 7.26
C ASN A 43 1.51 3.68 7.21
N ALA A 44 1.78 3.13 6.02
CA ALA A 44 2.81 2.12 5.83
C ALA A 44 4.21 2.66 6.17
N ALA A 45 4.51 3.90 5.76
CA ALA A 45 5.75 4.56 6.14
C ALA A 45 5.88 4.75 7.65
N PHE A 46 4.77 5.06 8.35
CA PHE A 46 4.80 5.13 9.81
C PHE A 46 5.03 3.78 10.48
N PHE A 47 4.45 2.70 9.97
CA PHE A 47 4.75 1.36 10.49
C PHE A 47 6.21 0.98 10.31
N ALA A 48 6.74 1.18 9.11
CA ALA A 48 8.12 0.88 8.80
C ALA A 48 9.08 1.69 9.69
N ALA A 49 8.83 3.00 9.85
CA ALA A 49 9.63 3.85 10.72
C ALA A 49 9.55 3.43 12.20
N ALA A 50 8.38 2.97 12.67
CA ALA A 50 8.23 2.48 14.05
C ALA A 50 8.97 1.15 14.29
N ALA A 51 9.16 0.35 13.24
CA ALA A 51 9.93 -0.90 13.26
C ALA A 51 11.42 -0.70 12.95
N ASP A 52 11.86 0.52 12.62
CA ASP A 52 13.20 0.81 12.07
C ASP A 52 13.54 0.00 10.80
N GLU A 53 12.53 -0.16 9.93
CA GLU A 53 12.61 -0.93 8.70
C GLU A 53 12.30 -0.10 7.44
N ALA A 54 12.66 -0.63 6.27
CA ALA A 54 12.19 -0.11 5.00
C ALA A 54 10.71 -0.46 4.77
N VAL A 55 9.98 0.40 4.04
CA VAL A 55 8.59 0.11 3.67
C VAL A 55 8.56 -1.12 2.77
N ASN A 56 7.82 -2.14 3.19
CA ASN A 56 7.72 -3.44 2.52
C ASN A 56 6.24 -3.83 2.36
N MET A 57 5.98 -4.99 1.75
CA MET A 57 4.61 -5.45 1.50
C MET A 57 3.79 -5.69 2.79
N GLU A 58 4.42 -6.09 3.91
CA GLU A 58 3.75 -6.29 5.20
C GLU A 58 3.24 -4.97 5.77
N HIS A 59 4.08 -3.93 5.77
CA HIS A 59 3.69 -2.58 6.20
C HIS A 59 2.51 -2.04 5.39
N ILE A 60 2.51 -2.28 4.07
CA ILE A 60 1.42 -1.88 3.18
C ILE A 60 0.15 -2.68 3.46
N TYR A 61 0.27 -3.97 3.77
CA TYR A 61 -0.86 -4.83 4.10
C TYR A 61 -1.56 -4.35 5.39
N GLU A 62 -0.79 -4.08 6.45
CA GLU A 62 -1.33 -3.53 7.69
C GLU A 62 -2.00 -2.17 7.48
N ALA A 63 -1.39 -1.28 6.69
CA ALA A 63 -1.98 0.02 6.36
C ALA A 63 -3.26 -0.12 5.53
N THR A 64 -3.29 -1.07 4.60
CA THR A 64 -4.45 -1.36 3.76
C THR A 64 -5.62 -1.85 4.60
N LYS A 65 -5.40 -2.80 5.52
CA LYS A 65 -6.43 -3.27 6.45
C LYS A 65 -7.05 -2.12 7.25
N ARG A 66 -6.21 -1.22 7.79
CA ARG A 66 -6.70 -0.05 8.55
C ARG A 66 -7.49 0.92 7.68
N GLU A 67 -7.06 1.19 6.46
CA GLU A 67 -7.78 2.08 5.56
C GLU A 67 -9.12 1.46 5.11
N TYR A 68 -9.16 0.17 4.80
CA TYR A 68 -10.39 -0.55 4.43
C TYR A 68 -11.41 -0.57 5.58
N GLN A 69 -10.96 -0.72 6.82
CA GLN A 69 -11.82 -0.61 8.01
C GLN A 69 -12.50 0.77 8.09
N LYS A 70 -11.77 1.87 7.86
CA LYS A 70 -12.35 3.23 7.84
C LYS A 70 -13.38 3.38 6.72
N LEU A 71 -13.12 2.76 5.58
CA LEU A 71 -14.01 2.77 4.41
C LEU A 71 -15.21 1.81 4.55
N LYS A 72 -15.27 1.01 5.61
CA LYS A 72 -16.24 -0.09 5.78
C LYS A 72 -16.24 -1.06 4.59
N LYS A 73 -15.05 -1.32 4.03
CA LYS A 73 -14.81 -2.28 2.95
C LYS A 73 -14.12 -3.53 3.50
N MET A 74 -14.35 -4.67 2.84
CA MET A 74 -13.57 -5.88 3.07
C MET A 74 -12.44 -5.93 2.05
N LEU A 75 -11.23 -6.23 2.52
CA LEU A 75 -10.10 -6.53 1.66
C LEU A 75 -10.25 -7.97 1.17
N THR A 76 -10.33 -8.17 -0.15
CA THR A 76 -10.61 -9.50 -0.69
C THR A 76 -9.32 -10.26 -0.99
N ASN A 77 -9.41 -11.60 -1.07
CA ASN A 77 -8.25 -12.44 -1.38
C ASN A 77 -7.69 -12.16 -2.77
N GLU A 78 -8.56 -11.82 -3.73
CA GLU A 78 -8.17 -11.46 -5.09
C GLU A 78 -7.32 -10.18 -5.11
N GLU A 79 -7.59 -9.22 -4.22
CA GLU A 79 -6.80 -7.98 -4.13
C GLU A 79 -5.39 -8.21 -3.55
N ILE A 80 -5.21 -9.26 -2.74
CA ILE A 80 -3.94 -9.57 -2.05
C ILE A 80 -3.26 -10.84 -2.55
N GLU A 81 -3.70 -11.38 -3.69
CA GLU A 81 -3.17 -12.62 -4.23
C GLU A 81 -1.66 -12.53 -4.48
N GLY A 82 -0.93 -13.50 -3.92
CA GLY A 82 0.53 -13.62 -4.03
C GLY A 82 1.33 -12.55 -3.29
N TRP A 83 0.76 -11.80 -2.36
CA TRP A 83 1.55 -10.83 -1.56
C TRP A 83 2.62 -11.50 -0.69
N PHE A 84 2.39 -12.74 -0.29
CA PHE A 84 3.24 -13.56 0.58
C PHE A 84 3.49 -14.93 -0.05
#